data_AF-A0A2I0Q7K8-F1
#
_entry.id   AF-A0A2I0Q7K8-F1
#
_cell.length_a   1.000
_cell.length_b   1.000
_cell.length_c   1.000
_cell.angle_alpha   90.00
_cell.angle_beta   90.00
_cell.angle_gamma   90.00
#
_symmetry.space_group_name_H-M   'P 1'
#
loop_
_entity.id
_entity.type
_entity.pdbx_description
1 polymer ?
#
loop_
_entity_poly.entity_id
_entity_poly.type
_entity_poly.pdbx_seq_one_letter_code
_entity_poly.pdbx_strand_id
1 'polypeptide(L)'
;MKNSGFFGKFSIKLLLFIAVLIVFSVFIKFTLWNPVVYYLFFAVISIFGYLFIFRPVVFIEKTVSSVVNGDYSIKKDILGKAGKLGEELNLLFNRQMISQESLNILFAASKTITSRIEIDDVVNMLLDLVHQKMNLPSTSILFLDDDGLLRIKTSRGLTDDFIRNINLRPGEGFAGRAFLTKETLIINDATKEKSPATEKQVKDEGIMSFVHIPIIVNDKAIGVFNVNSKTKRFFDANLVKTLSTLADYLAVAVGNSKMYQEMQEFNRRLELEVESTTEELTNTNLRLISKVKEMKSINDIIFSAAGKVNIDEMFATVIDKIKFVTGVSIVGFIL
;
A
#
# COMPACT_ATOMS: atom_id res chain seq x y z
N MET A 1 44.54 -10.89 10.07
CA MET A 1 45.00 -11.09 11.46
C MET A 1 44.44 -9.98 12.35
N LYS A 2 43.76 -10.38 13.44
CA LYS A 2 43.30 -9.63 14.63
C LYS A 2 42.85 -8.17 14.46
N ASN A 3 41.53 -7.96 14.47
CA ASN A 3 40.96 -6.74 15.05
C ASN A 3 39.62 -7.06 15.77
N SER A 4 39.72 -7.83 16.85
CA SER A 4 38.66 -8.03 17.84
C SER A 4 38.86 -7.01 18.96
N GLY A 5 38.08 -5.91 19.02
CA GLY A 5 38.44 -4.88 20.00
C GLY A 5 37.56 -3.66 20.25
N PHE A 6 36.22 -3.74 20.18
CA PHE A 6 35.40 -2.81 20.98
C PHE A 6 34.02 -3.38 21.36
N PHE A 7 33.35 -4.09 20.45
CA PHE A 7 32.08 -4.78 20.72
C PHE A 7 32.18 -5.81 21.86
N GLY A 8 33.33 -6.48 22.02
CA GLY A 8 33.56 -7.40 23.13
C GLY A 8 33.62 -6.72 24.50
N LYS A 9 33.99 -5.43 24.60
CA LYS A 9 34.09 -4.74 25.91
C LYS A 9 32.73 -4.28 26.44
N PHE A 10 31.79 -3.96 25.56
CA PHE A 10 30.44 -3.55 25.97
C PHE A 10 29.61 -4.76 26.45
N SER A 11 29.75 -5.91 25.78
CA SER A 11 29.16 -7.16 26.26
C SER A 11 29.77 -7.60 27.59
N ILE A 12 31.08 -7.45 27.79
CA ILE A 12 31.75 -7.75 29.06
C ILE A 12 31.23 -6.87 30.21
N LYS A 13 31.01 -5.57 29.98
CA LYS A 13 30.46 -4.67 31.02
C LYS A 13 29.02 -5.02 31.39
N LEU A 14 28.19 -5.37 30.41
CA LEU A 14 26.82 -5.83 30.65
C LEU A 14 26.79 -7.20 31.36
N LEU A 15 27.66 -8.13 30.96
CA LEU A 15 27.86 -9.42 31.62
C LEU A 15 28.35 -9.25 33.07
N LEU A 16 29.27 -8.31 33.32
CA LEU A 16 29.71 -7.97 34.67
C LEU A 16 28.57 -7.41 35.52
N PHE A 17 27.72 -6.55 34.95
CA PHE A 17 26.56 -6.01 35.66
C PHE A 17 25.53 -7.09 36.00
N ILE A 18 25.24 -7.99 35.04
CA ILE A 18 24.34 -9.14 35.26
C ILE A 18 24.94 -10.12 36.27
N ALA A 19 26.26 -10.37 36.21
CA ALA A 19 26.95 -11.21 37.19
C ALA A 19 26.89 -10.61 38.60
N VAL A 20 27.04 -9.28 38.73
CA VAL A 20 26.87 -8.58 40.01
C VAL A 20 25.44 -8.72 40.54
N LEU A 21 24.41 -8.62 39.67
CA LEU A 21 23.02 -8.82 40.07
C LEU A 21 22.71 -10.27 40.50
N ILE A 22 23.29 -11.26 39.81
CA ILE A 22 23.14 -12.67 40.17
C ILE A 22 23.82 -12.97 41.50
N VAL A 23 25.06 -12.48 41.70
CA VAL A 23 25.76 -12.61 42.99
C VAL A 23 24.96 -11.90 44.09
N PHE A 24 24.41 -10.72 43.83
CA PHE A 24 23.54 -9.97 44.75
C PHE A 24 22.29 -10.77 45.14
N SER A 25 21.62 -11.44 44.18
CA SER A 25 20.42 -12.24 44.46
C SER A 25 20.71 -13.51 45.26
N VAL A 26 21.88 -14.13 45.06
CA VAL A 26 22.33 -15.30 45.84
C VAL A 26 22.75 -14.88 47.25
N PHE A 27 23.37 -13.70 47.39
CA PHE A 27 23.88 -13.21 48.66
C PHE A 27 22.78 -12.73 49.62
N ILE A 28 21.68 -12.15 49.12
CA ILE A 28 20.49 -11.79 49.92
C ILE A 28 19.96 -13.01 50.70
N LYS A 29 19.99 -14.21 50.10
CA LYS A 29 19.56 -15.44 50.78
C LYS A 29 20.51 -15.89 51.90
N PHE A 30 21.80 -15.57 51.81
CA PHE A 30 22.83 -15.97 52.76
C PHE A 30 22.97 -15.00 53.95
N THR A 31 22.53 -13.76 53.79
CA THR A 31 22.79 -12.66 54.74
C THR A 31 21.90 -12.70 56.00
N LEU A 32 20.99 -13.67 56.13
CA LEU A 32 20.15 -13.83 57.32
C LEU A 32 20.90 -14.37 58.56
N TRP A 33 22.18 -14.75 58.45
CA TRP A 33 22.91 -15.43 59.54
C TRP A 33 24.15 -14.71 60.09
N ASN A 34 24.60 -13.58 59.51
CA ASN A 34 25.72 -12.82 60.08
C ASN A 34 25.65 -11.30 59.80
N PRO A 35 25.44 -10.46 60.82
CA PRO A 35 25.28 -9.01 60.65
C PRO A 35 26.56 -8.29 60.18
N VAL A 36 27.76 -8.82 60.44
CA VAL A 36 29.01 -8.20 59.98
C VAL A 36 29.15 -8.26 58.46
N VAL A 37 28.68 -9.34 57.85
CA VAL A 37 28.72 -9.55 56.39
C VAL A 37 27.77 -8.59 55.67
N TYR A 38 26.62 -8.27 56.28
CA TYR A 38 25.66 -7.29 55.75
C TYR A 38 26.29 -5.88 55.64
N TYR A 39 26.96 -5.41 56.70
CA TYR A 39 27.59 -4.08 56.69
C TYR A 39 28.75 -3.97 55.69
N LEU A 40 29.59 -5.00 55.57
CA LEU A 40 30.66 -5.05 54.55
C LEU A 40 30.10 -4.99 53.13
N PHE A 41 28.99 -5.69 52.87
CA PHE A 41 28.34 -5.69 51.57
C PHE A 41 27.72 -4.33 51.22
N PHE A 42 27.05 -3.70 52.18
CA PHE A 42 26.49 -2.36 51.98
C PHE A 42 27.60 -1.33 51.72
N ALA A 43 28.74 -1.45 52.42
CA ALA A 43 29.92 -0.62 52.16
C ALA A 43 30.46 -0.83 50.73
N VAL A 44 30.56 -2.08 50.25
CA VAL A 44 31.02 -2.38 48.88
C VAL A 44 30.06 -1.82 47.84
N ILE A 45 28.75 -1.96 48.02
CA ILE A 45 27.73 -1.40 47.12
C ILE A 45 27.77 0.12 47.13
N SER A 46 27.94 0.72 48.31
CA SER A 46 28.03 2.18 48.44
C SER A 46 29.28 2.72 47.75
N ILE A 47 30.42 2.03 47.87
CA ILE A 47 31.66 2.34 47.16
C ILE A 47 31.48 2.17 45.64
N PHE A 48 30.82 1.10 45.20
CA PHE A 48 30.55 0.86 43.78
C PHE A 48 29.59 1.91 43.20
N GLY A 49 28.48 2.20 43.88
CA GLY A 49 27.53 3.23 43.49
C GLY A 49 28.19 4.62 43.45
N TYR A 50 29.05 4.91 44.42
CA TYR A 50 29.84 6.14 44.42
C TYR A 50 30.79 6.21 43.21
N LEU A 51 31.55 5.14 42.93
CA LEU A 51 32.53 5.11 41.84
C LEU A 51 31.90 5.14 40.43
N PHE A 52 30.76 4.47 40.23
CA PHE A 52 30.18 4.27 38.90
C PHE A 52 28.99 5.17 38.57
N ILE A 53 28.28 5.71 39.55
CA ILE A 53 27.09 6.55 39.33
C ILE A 53 27.37 7.99 39.75
N PHE A 54 27.75 8.21 41.01
CA PHE A 54 27.92 9.57 41.54
C PHE A 54 29.18 10.28 41.02
N ARG A 55 30.34 9.60 41.04
CA ARG A 55 31.61 10.20 40.63
C ARG A 55 31.62 10.66 39.17
N PRO A 56 31.06 9.92 38.19
CA PRO A 56 30.95 10.42 36.80
C PRO A 56 30.03 11.62 36.66
N VAL A 57 28.91 11.67 37.40
CA VAL A 57 27.96 12.79 37.35
C VAL A 57 28.58 14.07 37.90
N VAL A 58 29.23 14.00 39.07
CA VAL A 58 29.96 15.14 39.65
C VAL A 58 31.13 15.59 38.77
N PHE A 59 31.76 14.65 38.07
CA PHE A 59 32.81 14.95 37.09
C PHE A 59 32.26 15.70 35.87
N ILE A 60 31.08 15.33 35.35
CA ILE A 60 30.40 16.04 34.26
C ILE A 60 30.05 17.45 34.69
N GLU A 61 29.46 17.63 35.88
CA GLU A 61 29.10 18.95 36.42
C GLU A 61 30.33 19.87 36.55
N LYS A 62 31.44 19.36 37.13
CA LYS A 62 32.71 20.11 37.21
C LYS A 62 33.27 20.45 35.84
N THR A 63 33.15 19.55 34.86
CA THR A 63 33.61 19.78 33.48
C THR A 63 32.77 20.86 32.79
N VAL A 64 31.45 20.82 32.93
CA VAL A 64 30.55 21.85 32.41
C VAL A 64 30.85 23.20 33.06
N SER A 65 31.05 23.23 34.39
CA SER A 65 31.37 24.46 35.12
C SER A 65 32.74 25.04 34.70
N SER A 66 33.76 24.21 34.48
CA SER A 66 35.07 24.68 33.96
C SER A 66 34.99 25.23 32.53
N VAL A 67 34.17 24.63 31.66
CA VAL A 67 33.95 25.08 30.28
C VAL A 67 33.19 26.41 30.27
N VAL A 68 32.18 26.57 31.13
CA VAL A 68 31.44 27.84 31.30
C VAL A 68 32.37 28.95 31.82
N ASN A 69 33.36 28.60 32.66
CA ASN A 69 34.35 29.55 33.20
C ASN A 69 35.58 29.76 32.28
N GLY A 70 35.56 29.23 31.06
CA GLY A 70 36.60 29.47 30.05
C GLY A 70 37.91 28.68 30.23
N ASP A 71 37.95 27.69 31.13
CA ASP A 71 39.09 26.79 31.29
C ASP A 71 38.90 25.51 30.45
N TYR A 72 39.54 25.48 29.28
CA TYR A 72 39.50 24.37 28.32
C TYR A 72 40.65 23.38 28.47
N SER A 73 41.42 23.43 29.57
CA SER A 73 42.57 22.55 29.80
C SER A 73 42.20 21.08 30.05
N ILE A 74 40.92 20.77 30.29
CA ILE A 74 40.41 19.41 30.54
C ILE A 74 40.33 18.60 29.23
N LYS A 75 41.52 18.14 28.79
CA LYS A 75 41.82 17.06 27.83
C LYS A 75 40.84 16.87 26.66
N LYS A 76 41.26 17.42 25.51
CA LYS A 76 40.83 17.15 24.12
C LYS A 76 40.37 15.72 23.79
N ASP A 77 40.94 14.72 24.46
CA ASP A 77 40.63 13.30 24.26
C ASP A 77 39.25 12.87 24.82
N ILE A 78 38.74 13.54 25.86
CA ILE A 78 37.43 13.27 26.46
C ILE A 78 36.33 13.92 25.61
N LEU A 79 36.53 15.17 25.20
CA LEU A 79 35.66 15.87 24.24
C LEU A 79 35.63 15.15 22.88
N GLY A 80 36.77 14.64 22.40
CA GLY A 80 36.83 13.84 21.18
C GLY A 80 36.09 12.51 21.28
N LYS A 81 36.16 11.82 22.42
CA LYS A 81 35.41 10.56 22.66
C LYS A 81 33.92 10.79 22.83
N ALA A 82 33.51 11.86 23.53
CA ALA A 82 32.11 12.24 23.68
C ALA A 82 31.50 12.69 22.34
N GLY A 83 32.24 13.45 21.53
CA GLY A 83 31.81 13.84 20.18
C GLY A 83 31.61 12.62 19.27
N LYS A 84 32.57 11.69 19.23
CA LYS A 84 32.44 10.44 18.47
C LYS A 84 31.27 9.57 18.95
N LEU A 85 31.08 9.46 20.27
CA LEU A 85 29.94 8.73 20.82
C LEU A 85 28.61 9.40 20.48
N GLY A 86 28.56 10.73 20.47
CA GLY A 86 27.41 11.51 20.02
C GLY A 86 27.10 11.27 18.54
N GLU A 87 28.11 11.31 17.66
CA GLU A 87 27.95 10.99 16.23
C GLU A 87 27.47 9.55 16.01
N GLU A 88 28.05 8.59 16.72
CA GLU A 88 27.72 7.17 16.59
C GLU A 88 26.29 6.88 17.11
N LEU A 89 25.89 7.53 18.21
CA LEU A 89 24.53 7.47 18.72
C LEU A 89 23.54 8.11 17.74
N ASN A 90 23.88 9.23 17.13
CA ASN A 90 23.06 9.91 16.14
C ASN A 90 22.92 9.05 14.85
N LEU A 91 23.99 8.38 14.43
CA LEU A 91 23.96 7.41 13.33
C LEU A 91 23.07 6.19 13.63
N LEU A 92 23.12 5.68 14.86
CA LEU A 92 22.26 4.57 15.30
C LEU A 92 20.79 4.99 15.37
N PHE A 93 20.49 6.16 15.93
CA PHE A 93 19.14 6.72 15.95
C PHE A 93 18.61 6.95 14.53
N ASN A 94 19.41 7.51 13.64
CA ASN A 94 19.03 7.71 12.24
C ASN A 94 18.77 6.37 11.53
N ARG A 95 19.63 5.36 11.72
CA ARG A 95 19.40 4.02 11.15
C ARG A 95 18.13 3.38 11.70
N GLN A 96 17.86 3.54 12.99
CA GLN A 96 16.68 2.97 13.63
C GLN A 96 15.40 3.71 13.20
N MET A 97 15.43 5.04 13.08
CA MET A 97 14.36 5.86 12.50
C MET A 97 14.08 5.45 11.06
N ILE A 98 15.12 5.41 10.20
CA ILE A 98 14.98 4.99 8.80
C ILE A 98 14.42 3.57 8.70
N SER A 99 14.86 2.63 9.56
CA SER A 99 14.34 1.26 9.57
C SER A 99 12.88 1.19 9.99
N GLN A 100 12.46 1.98 10.98
CA GLN A 100 11.07 2.01 11.44
C GLN A 100 10.15 2.70 10.43
N GLU A 101 10.63 3.77 9.79
CA GLU A 101 9.93 4.46 8.72
C GLU A 101 9.78 3.54 7.50
N SER A 102 10.86 2.86 7.09
CA SER A 102 10.83 1.86 6.02
C SER A 102 9.89 0.69 6.34
N LEU A 103 9.84 0.22 7.59
CA LEU A 103 8.91 -0.83 8.01
C LEU A 103 7.45 -0.38 7.97
N ASN A 104 7.15 0.85 8.44
CA ASN A 104 5.79 1.39 8.38
C ASN A 104 5.32 1.63 6.94
N ILE A 105 6.24 2.06 6.10
CA ILE A 105 6.04 2.26 4.67
C ILE A 105 5.82 0.91 3.97
N LEU A 106 6.65 -0.10 4.24
CA LEU A 106 6.47 -1.46 3.73
C LEU A 106 5.19 -2.10 4.28
N PHE A 107 4.79 -1.78 5.50
CA PHE A 107 3.53 -2.23 6.09
C PHE A 107 2.33 -1.57 5.43
N ALA A 108 2.39 -0.26 5.15
CA ALA A 108 1.39 0.44 4.37
C ALA A 108 1.31 -0.14 2.95
N ALA A 109 2.44 -0.28 2.25
CA ALA A 109 2.52 -0.89 0.93
C ALA A 109 1.99 -2.34 0.94
N SER A 110 2.38 -3.16 1.92
CA SER A 110 1.89 -4.54 2.10
C SER A 110 0.38 -4.56 2.33
N LYS A 111 -0.15 -3.75 3.26
CA LYS A 111 -1.59 -3.64 3.54
C LYS A 111 -2.36 -3.21 2.29
N THR A 112 -1.82 -2.28 1.51
CA THR A 112 -2.36 -1.80 0.25
C THR A 112 -2.29 -2.81 -0.90
N ILE A 113 -1.24 -3.66 -0.93
CA ILE A 113 -1.10 -4.76 -1.89
C ILE A 113 -2.07 -5.91 -1.56
N THR A 114 -2.35 -6.15 -0.27
CA THR A 114 -3.12 -7.32 0.17
C THR A 114 -4.61 -7.08 0.40
N SER A 115 -5.15 -5.87 0.21
CA SER A 115 -6.56 -5.64 0.52
C SER A 115 -7.32 -4.78 -0.49
N ARG A 116 -8.61 -5.12 -0.55
CA ARG A 116 -9.77 -4.54 -1.24
C ARG A 116 -10.01 -3.06 -0.86
N ILE A 117 -8.96 -2.23 -0.92
CA ILE A 117 -8.98 -0.85 -0.44
C ILE A 117 -9.28 0.08 -1.63
N GLU A 118 -10.31 0.90 -1.45
CA GLU A 118 -10.66 1.97 -2.39
C GLU A 118 -9.54 3.02 -2.39
N ILE A 119 -9.27 3.63 -3.55
CA ILE A 119 -8.19 4.62 -3.71
C ILE A 119 -8.25 5.70 -2.62
N ASP A 120 -9.46 6.11 -2.25
CA ASP A 120 -9.72 7.13 -1.24
C ASP A 120 -9.17 6.74 0.15
N ASP A 121 -9.25 5.48 0.54
CA ASP A 121 -8.72 5.01 1.83
C ASP A 121 -7.19 5.05 1.87
N VAL A 122 -6.51 4.69 0.78
CA VAL A 122 -5.05 4.76 0.70
C VAL A 122 -4.58 6.22 0.75
N VAL A 123 -5.24 7.08 -0.02
CA VAL A 123 -4.97 8.52 -0.08
C VAL A 123 -5.14 9.15 1.30
N ASN A 124 -6.24 8.82 2.00
CA ASN A 124 -6.49 9.31 3.36
C ASN A 124 -5.43 8.83 4.35
N MET A 125 -5.09 7.55 4.33
CA MET A 125 -4.08 6.98 5.24
C MET A 125 -2.71 7.64 5.05
N LEU A 126 -2.31 7.90 3.80
CA LEU A 126 -1.05 8.58 3.49
C LEU A 126 -1.08 10.03 4.01
N LEU A 127 -2.15 10.77 3.74
CA LEU A 127 -2.25 12.16 4.20
C LEU A 127 -2.31 12.26 5.72
N ASP A 128 -2.97 11.32 6.41
CA ASP A 128 -2.96 11.26 7.86
C ASP A 128 -1.56 10.94 8.41
N LEU A 129 -0.83 10.03 7.77
CA LEU A 129 0.56 9.71 8.12
C LEU A 129 1.46 10.96 8.02
N VAL A 130 1.37 11.66 6.89
CA VAL A 130 2.18 12.85 6.62
C VAL A 130 1.80 14.01 7.55
N HIS A 131 0.50 14.28 7.70
CA HIS A 131 0.02 15.38 8.51
C HIS A 131 0.32 15.17 10.00
N GLN A 132 0.03 13.97 10.55
CA GLN A 132 0.17 13.70 11.98
C GLN A 132 1.61 13.39 12.38
N LYS A 133 2.33 12.54 11.64
CA LYS A 133 3.67 12.10 12.06
C LYS A 133 4.79 13.05 11.67
N MET A 134 4.64 13.75 10.53
CA MET A 134 5.65 14.69 10.04
C MET A 134 5.32 16.14 10.40
N ASN A 135 4.18 16.38 11.07
CA ASN A 135 3.71 17.69 11.51
C ASN A 135 3.69 18.72 10.37
N LEU A 136 3.28 18.29 9.17
CA LEU A 136 3.25 19.15 7.99
C LEU A 136 1.99 20.01 7.96
N PRO A 137 2.10 21.34 7.80
CA PRO A 137 0.98 22.27 8.02
C PRO A 137 -0.23 22.03 7.12
N SER A 138 0.01 21.81 5.82
CA SER A 138 -1.07 21.58 4.88
C SER A 138 -0.62 20.66 3.75
N THR A 139 -1.45 19.70 3.39
CA THR A 139 -1.16 18.69 2.34
C THR A 139 -2.38 18.45 1.48
N SER A 140 -2.20 18.18 0.20
CA SER A 140 -3.31 17.82 -0.70
C SER A 140 -2.84 16.89 -1.81
N ILE A 141 -3.77 16.11 -2.36
CA ILE A 141 -3.55 15.28 -3.55
C ILE A 141 -4.53 15.74 -4.63
N LEU A 142 -3.98 16.05 -5.80
CA LEU A 142 -4.74 16.35 -7.00
C LEU A 142 -4.71 15.13 -7.91
N PHE A 143 -5.86 14.76 -8.48
CA PHE A 143 -5.93 13.79 -9.57
C PHE A 143 -6.49 14.46 -10.83
N LEU A 144 -6.09 13.94 -11.99
CA LEU A 144 -6.66 14.33 -13.27
C LEU A 144 -8.05 13.69 -13.41
N ASP A 145 -9.07 14.52 -13.57
CA ASP A 145 -10.45 14.08 -13.87
C ASP A 145 -10.65 13.85 -15.38
N ASP A 146 -11.78 13.23 -15.73
CA ASP A 146 -12.15 12.89 -17.11
C ASP A 146 -12.28 14.10 -18.06
N ASP A 147 -12.54 15.29 -17.51
CA ASP A 147 -12.59 16.54 -18.28
C ASP A 147 -11.21 17.19 -18.50
N GLY A 148 -10.14 16.52 -18.07
CA GLY A 148 -8.75 16.94 -18.26
C GLY A 148 -8.29 18.01 -17.27
N LEU A 149 -9.01 18.22 -16.18
CA LEU A 149 -8.64 19.15 -15.11
C LEU A 149 -8.11 18.43 -13.87
N LEU A 150 -7.07 18.99 -13.27
CA LEU A 150 -6.52 18.58 -12.00
C LEU A 150 -7.32 19.22 -10.87
N ARG A 151 -7.89 18.38 -9.99
CA ARG A 151 -8.70 18.80 -8.84
C ARG A 151 -8.21 18.14 -7.56
N ILE A 152 -8.34 18.86 -6.45
CA ILE A 152 -8.04 18.30 -5.13
C ILE A 152 -9.10 17.24 -4.81
N LYS A 153 -8.69 15.97 -4.68
CA LYS A 153 -9.57 14.89 -4.22
C LYS A 153 -9.50 14.72 -2.71
N THR A 154 -8.37 15.03 -2.07
CA THR A 154 -8.23 15.00 -0.60
C THR A 154 -7.18 16.00 -0.13
N SER A 155 -7.41 16.57 1.06
CA SER A 155 -6.48 17.50 1.71
C SER A 155 -6.54 17.46 3.24
N ARG A 156 -5.52 18.05 3.87
CA ARG A 156 -5.44 18.36 5.31
C ARG A 156 -4.88 19.77 5.47
N GLY A 157 -5.39 20.53 6.45
CA GLY A 157 -4.87 21.85 6.81
C GLY A 157 -5.07 22.94 5.74
N LEU A 158 -6.01 22.77 4.81
CA LEU A 158 -6.40 23.77 3.80
C LEU A 158 -7.87 24.18 4.03
N THR A 159 -8.23 25.40 3.66
CA THR A 159 -9.63 25.86 3.75
C THR A 159 -10.52 25.24 2.65
N ASP A 160 -11.81 25.07 2.96
CA ASP A 160 -12.79 24.56 1.99
C ASP A 160 -12.93 25.44 0.74
N ASP A 161 -12.82 26.75 0.91
CA ASP A 161 -12.84 27.71 -0.19
C ASP A 161 -11.63 27.55 -1.11
N PHE A 162 -10.46 27.29 -0.54
CA PHE A 162 -9.28 26.98 -1.34
C PHE A 162 -9.49 25.68 -2.12
N ILE A 163 -9.96 24.62 -1.46
CA ILE A 163 -10.16 23.29 -2.07
C ILE A 163 -11.10 23.36 -3.28
N ARG A 164 -12.27 24.01 -3.14
CA ARG A 164 -13.27 24.10 -4.22
C ARG A 164 -12.80 24.88 -5.44
N ASN A 165 -11.87 25.82 -5.26
CA ASN A 165 -11.44 26.73 -6.32
C ASN A 165 -10.23 26.22 -7.14
N ILE A 166 -9.64 25.08 -6.77
CA ILE A 166 -8.51 24.50 -7.52
C ILE A 166 -9.03 23.63 -8.66
N ASN A 167 -8.96 24.19 -9.87
CA ASN A 167 -9.20 23.50 -11.13
C ASN A 167 -8.08 23.90 -12.10
N LEU A 168 -7.08 23.03 -12.30
CA LEU A 168 -5.88 23.37 -13.07
C LEU A 168 -5.77 22.52 -14.33
N ARG A 169 -5.39 23.11 -15.45
CA ARG A 169 -4.96 22.32 -16.61
C ARG A 169 -3.55 21.76 -16.40
N PRO A 170 -3.19 20.63 -17.02
CA PRO A 170 -1.78 20.24 -17.17
C PRO A 170 -0.94 21.41 -17.71
N GLY A 171 0.16 21.72 -17.04
CA GLY A 171 1.03 22.88 -17.31
C GLY A 171 0.62 24.19 -16.61
N GLU A 172 -0.55 24.26 -16.00
CA GLU A 172 -1.04 25.48 -15.32
C GLU A 172 -0.56 25.55 -13.87
N GLY A 173 -0.06 26.72 -13.46
CA GLY A 173 0.48 26.91 -12.11
C GLY A 173 1.70 26.03 -11.83
N PHE A 174 2.04 25.84 -10.55
CA PHE A 174 3.16 24.96 -10.18
C PHE A 174 2.74 23.49 -10.17
N ALA A 175 1.59 23.15 -9.60
CA ALA A 175 1.08 21.78 -9.60
C ALA A 175 0.86 21.23 -11.02
N GLY A 176 0.24 21.98 -11.92
CA GLY A 176 0.05 21.55 -13.32
C GLY A 176 1.37 21.40 -14.07
N ARG A 177 2.38 22.23 -13.79
CA ARG A 177 3.73 22.05 -14.36
C ARG A 177 4.41 20.79 -13.84
N ALA A 178 4.36 20.52 -12.54
CA ALA A 178 4.90 19.28 -11.98
C ALA A 178 4.24 18.05 -12.61
N PHE A 179 2.91 18.09 -12.81
CA PHE A 179 2.16 17.06 -13.53
C PHE A 179 2.66 16.86 -14.96
N LEU A 180 2.78 17.95 -15.73
CA LEU A 180 3.14 17.88 -17.15
C LEU A 180 4.59 17.44 -17.36
N THR A 181 5.51 17.96 -16.55
CA THR A 181 6.95 17.70 -16.65
C THR A 181 7.35 16.37 -16.03
N LYS A 182 6.52 15.82 -15.13
CA LYS A 182 6.85 14.66 -14.29
C LYS A 182 8.06 14.90 -13.39
N GLU A 183 8.32 16.17 -13.07
CA GLU A 183 9.41 16.59 -12.20
C GLU A 183 8.86 17.21 -10.90
N THR A 184 9.51 16.90 -9.78
CA THR A 184 9.22 17.51 -8.50
C THR A 184 9.61 18.99 -8.53
N LEU A 185 8.67 19.87 -8.21
CA LEU A 185 8.92 21.32 -8.12
C LEU A 185 8.94 21.77 -6.66
N ILE A 186 10.00 22.47 -6.27
CA ILE A 186 10.21 22.96 -4.90
C ILE A 186 10.29 24.49 -4.92
N ILE A 187 9.41 25.15 -4.17
CA ILE A 187 9.35 26.60 -4.06
C ILE A 187 9.64 26.94 -2.60
N ASN A 188 10.85 27.44 -2.37
CA ASN A 188 11.34 27.74 -1.03
C ASN A 188 10.88 29.09 -0.49
N ASP A 189 10.41 30.00 -1.33
CA ASP A 189 9.87 31.29 -0.92
C ASP A 189 8.77 31.75 -1.89
N ALA A 190 7.53 31.43 -1.54
CA ALA A 190 6.35 31.76 -2.32
C ALA A 190 6.17 33.28 -2.51
N THR A 191 6.69 34.12 -1.60
CA THR A 191 6.53 35.58 -1.68
C THR A 191 7.35 36.22 -2.80
N LYS A 192 8.26 35.47 -3.42
CA LYS A 192 9.05 35.93 -4.58
C LYS A 192 8.39 35.60 -5.91
N GLU A 193 7.37 34.76 -5.91
CA GLU A 193 6.66 34.33 -7.11
C GLU A 193 5.59 35.36 -7.46
N LYS A 194 5.66 35.93 -8.67
CA LYS A 194 4.74 37.00 -9.13
C LYS A 194 3.47 36.48 -9.80
N SER A 195 2.99 35.32 -9.38
CA SER A 195 1.78 34.71 -9.95
C SER A 195 0.56 35.08 -9.10
N PRO A 196 -0.55 35.56 -9.70
CA PRO A 196 -1.78 35.84 -8.96
C PRO A 196 -2.28 34.65 -8.12
N ALA A 197 -2.09 33.43 -8.61
CA ALA A 197 -2.44 32.20 -7.89
C ALA A 197 -1.60 32.02 -6.61
N THR A 198 -0.30 32.33 -6.68
CA THR A 198 0.61 32.20 -5.54
C THR A 198 0.44 33.34 -4.55
N GLU A 199 0.19 34.56 -5.02
CA GLU A 199 -0.15 35.69 -4.14
C GLU A 199 -1.41 35.41 -3.31
N LYS A 200 -2.43 34.80 -3.93
CA LYS A 200 -3.64 34.36 -3.22
C LYS A 200 -3.32 33.27 -2.17
N GLN A 201 -2.51 32.26 -2.51
CA GLN A 201 -2.08 31.21 -1.57
C GLN A 201 -1.32 31.78 -0.37
N VAL A 202 -0.43 32.74 -0.59
CA VAL A 202 0.32 33.42 0.48
C VAL A 202 -0.63 34.22 1.38
N LYS A 203 -1.57 34.96 0.79
CA LYS A 203 -2.46 35.86 1.51
C LYS A 203 -3.55 35.13 2.29
N ASP A 204 -4.21 34.16 1.65
CA ASP A 204 -5.43 33.53 2.18
C ASP A 204 -5.09 32.32 3.06
N GLU A 205 -4.07 31.53 2.70
CA GLU A 205 -3.70 30.30 3.42
C GLU A 205 -2.42 30.45 4.26
N GLY A 206 -1.65 31.53 4.07
CA GLY A 206 -0.35 31.75 4.73
C GLY A 206 0.76 30.84 4.21
N ILE A 207 0.61 30.29 3.00
CA ILE A 207 1.58 29.35 2.42
C ILE A 207 2.84 30.12 2.00
N MET A 208 3.98 29.82 2.61
CA MET A 208 5.26 30.51 2.37
C MET A 208 6.29 29.65 1.62
N SER A 209 6.16 28.33 1.65
CA SER A 209 6.92 27.42 0.80
C SER A 209 6.08 26.19 0.48
N PHE A 210 6.38 25.52 -0.63
CA PHE A 210 5.63 24.33 -1.06
C PHE A 210 6.46 23.42 -1.97
N VAL A 211 6.10 22.14 -1.99
CA VAL A 211 6.61 21.13 -2.92
C VAL A 211 5.46 20.44 -3.64
N HIS A 212 5.62 20.25 -4.94
CA HIS A 212 4.70 19.54 -5.82
C HIS A 212 5.39 18.30 -6.37
N ILE A 213 4.89 17.13 -6.02
CA ILE A 213 5.47 15.84 -6.37
C ILE A 213 4.50 15.11 -7.29
N PRO A 214 4.87 14.81 -8.55
CA PRO A 214 3.99 14.07 -9.45
C PRO A 214 3.78 12.63 -8.94
N ILE A 215 2.56 12.12 -9.09
CA ILE A 215 2.21 10.72 -8.83
C ILE A 215 2.21 10.01 -10.18
N ILE A 216 3.15 9.10 -10.41
CA ILE A 216 3.42 8.51 -11.72
C ILE A 216 3.14 7.02 -11.70
N VAL A 217 2.23 6.57 -12.57
CA VAL A 217 1.89 5.15 -12.76
C VAL A 217 2.18 4.77 -14.20
N ASN A 218 3.02 3.76 -14.41
CA ASN A 218 3.40 3.28 -15.75
C ASN A 218 3.82 4.43 -16.69
N ASP A 219 4.77 5.26 -16.23
CA ASP A 219 5.28 6.46 -16.92
C ASP A 219 4.23 7.54 -17.22
N LYS A 220 3.02 7.48 -16.67
CA LYS A 220 1.99 8.51 -16.82
C LYS A 220 1.75 9.20 -15.49
N ALA A 221 1.82 10.53 -15.47
CA ALA A 221 1.36 11.29 -14.33
C ALA A 221 -0.16 11.14 -14.23
N ILE A 222 -0.64 10.68 -13.08
CA ILE A 222 -2.07 10.56 -12.80
C ILE A 222 -2.55 11.63 -11.82
N GLY A 223 -1.62 12.25 -11.08
CA GLY A 223 -1.91 13.26 -10.08
C GLY A 223 -0.67 13.97 -9.57
N VAL A 224 -0.87 14.80 -8.54
CA VAL A 224 0.19 15.56 -7.87
C VAL A 224 -0.05 15.56 -6.38
N PHE A 225 0.96 15.17 -5.61
CA PHE A 225 1.01 15.31 -4.16
C PHE A 225 1.64 16.65 -3.79
N ASN A 226 0.86 17.48 -3.09
CA ASN A 226 1.25 18.81 -2.66
C ASN A 226 1.48 18.84 -1.16
N VAL A 227 2.59 19.45 -0.76
CA VAL A 227 2.88 19.75 0.65
C VAL A 227 3.25 21.21 0.77
N ASN A 228 2.59 21.91 1.69
CA ASN A 228 2.74 23.33 1.92
C ASN A 228 3.22 23.60 3.35
N SER A 229 3.98 24.67 3.52
CA SER A 229 4.42 25.15 4.83
C SER A 229 4.19 26.65 4.98
N LYS A 230 3.86 27.06 6.21
CA LYS A 230 3.77 28.47 6.62
C LYS A 230 5.14 29.10 6.90
N THR A 231 6.22 28.33 6.73
CA THR A 231 7.60 28.78 6.92
C THR A 231 8.34 28.76 5.58
N LYS A 232 9.19 29.75 5.33
CA LYS A 232 10.08 29.77 4.16
C LYS A 232 11.18 28.72 4.29
N ARG A 233 11.66 28.19 3.16
CA ARG A 233 12.77 27.21 3.08
C ARG A 233 12.57 25.99 3.99
N PHE A 234 11.32 25.55 4.11
CA PHE A 234 10.98 24.44 4.99
C PHE A 234 11.44 23.07 4.43
N PHE A 235 11.49 22.95 3.11
CA PHE A 235 11.75 21.68 2.43
C PHE A 235 13.24 21.49 2.14
N ASP A 236 13.90 20.66 2.93
CA ASP A 236 15.25 20.18 2.63
C ASP A 236 15.24 18.95 1.70
N ALA A 237 16.41 18.58 1.19
CA ALA A 237 16.55 17.48 0.24
C ALA A 237 16.15 16.11 0.81
N ASN A 238 16.36 15.89 2.11
CA ASN A 238 16.01 14.61 2.76
C ASN A 238 14.50 14.50 2.91
N LEU A 239 13.84 15.58 3.36
CA LEU A 239 12.39 15.64 3.47
C LEU A 239 11.73 15.45 2.11
N VAL A 240 12.21 16.14 1.07
CA VAL A 240 11.69 15.97 -0.30
C VAL A 240 11.85 14.53 -0.76
N LYS A 241 13.01 13.89 -0.51
CA LYS A 241 13.21 12.49 -0.87
C LYS A 241 12.23 11.55 -0.16
N THR A 242 11.96 11.76 1.13
CA THR A 242 10.96 10.99 1.88
C THR A 242 9.56 11.20 1.29
N LEU A 243 9.17 12.44 1.00
CA LEU A 243 7.87 12.74 0.40
C LEU A 243 7.73 12.16 -1.02
N SER A 244 8.79 12.16 -1.83
CA SER A 244 8.80 11.51 -3.14
C SER A 244 8.64 10.01 -3.02
N THR A 245 9.32 9.40 -2.06
CA THR A 245 9.18 7.97 -1.77
C THR A 245 7.73 7.62 -1.39
N LEU A 246 7.04 8.46 -0.61
CA LEU A 246 5.62 8.29 -0.30
C LEU A 246 4.72 8.43 -1.54
N ALA A 247 5.02 9.38 -2.43
CA ALA A 247 4.29 9.54 -3.68
C ALA A 247 4.45 8.30 -4.59
N ASP A 248 5.64 7.68 -4.63
CA ASP A 248 5.87 6.44 -5.37
C ASP A 248 5.01 5.29 -4.84
N TYR A 249 4.91 5.13 -3.52
CA TYR A 249 4.02 4.11 -2.93
C TYR A 249 2.55 4.38 -3.23
N LEU A 250 2.13 5.65 -3.21
CA LEU A 250 0.78 6.02 -3.62
C LEU A 250 0.52 5.67 -5.08
N ALA A 251 1.48 5.91 -5.97
CA ALA A 251 1.39 5.53 -7.36
C ALA A 251 1.17 4.01 -7.52
N VAL A 252 1.99 3.20 -6.85
CA VAL A 252 1.83 1.73 -6.86
C VAL A 252 0.44 1.31 -6.38
N ALA A 253 -0.02 1.91 -5.28
CA ALA A 253 -1.33 1.64 -4.71
C ALA A 253 -2.48 1.95 -5.68
N VAL A 254 -2.46 3.14 -6.27
CA VAL A 254 -3.48 3.59 -7.22
C VAL A 254 -3.47 2.72 -8.47
N GLY A 255 -2.28 2.38 -8.98
CA GLY A 255 -2.11 1.47 -10.11
C GLY A 255 -2.73 0.10 -9.84
N ASN A 256 -2.47 -0.48 -8.67
CA ASN A 256 -3.02 -1.78 -8.27
C ASN A 256 -4.55 -1.74 -8.12
N SER A 257 -5.10 -0.69 -7.49
CA SER A 257 -6.54 -0.55 -7.30
C SER A 257 -7.28 -0.46 -8.62
N LYS A 258 -6.77 0.35 -9.56
CA LYS A 258 -7.33 0.47 -10.91
C LYS A 258 -7.29 -0.86 -11.67
N MET A 259 -6.16 -1.56 -11.64
CA MET A 259 -6.02 -2.87 -12.30
C MET A 259 -6.99 -3.90 -11.71
N TYR A 260 -7.21 -3.88 -10.40
CA TYR A 260 -8.18 -4.75 -9.74
C TYR A 260 -9.62 -4.43 -10.15
N GLN A 261 -10.00 -3.15 -10.24
CA GLN A 261 -11.31 -2.72 -10.73
C GLN A 261 -11.56 -3.17 -12.18
N GLU A 262 -10.58 -2.97 -13.07
CA GLU A 262 -10.66 -3.42 -14.47
C GLU A 262 -10.83 -4.95 -14.57
N MET A 263 -10.10 -5.72 -13.74
CA MET A 263 -10.24 -7.17 -13.67
C MET A 263 -11.64 -7.60 -13.19
N GLN A 264 -12.22 -6.90 -12.22
CA GLN A 264 -13.57 -7.17 -11.73
C GLN A 264 -14.63 -6.89 -12.79
N GLU A 265 -14.53 -5.77 -13.50
CA GLU A 265 -15.44 -5.45 -14.60
C GLU A 265 -15.32 -6.46 -15.73
N PHE A 266 -14.10 -6.90 -16.05
CA PHE A 266 -13.86 -7.94 -17.04
C PHE A 266 -14.48 -9.28 -16.61
N ASN A 267 -14.26 -9.71 -15.37
CA ASN A 267 -14.86 -10.94 -14.84
C ASN A 267 -16.39 -10.87 -14.85
N ARG A 268 -16.98 -9.76 -14.41
CA ARG A 268 -18.44 -9.56 -14.43
C ARG A 268 -19.01 -9.64 -15.84
N ARG A 269 -18.32 -9.07 -16.83
CA ARG A 269 -18.72 -9.17 -18.24
C ARG A 269 -18.65 -10.61 -18.74
N LEU A 270 -17.59 -11.34 -18.38
CA LEU A 270 -17.42 -12.73 -18.78
C LEU A 270 -18.48 -13.63 -18.15
N GLU A 271 -18.84 -13.41 -16.88
CA GLU A 271 -19.93 -14.11 -16.20
C GLU A 271 -21.27 -13.92 -16.91
N LEU A 272 -21.60 -12.68 -17.29
CA LEU A 272 -22.84 -12.37 -18.03
C LEU A 272 -22.85 -13.03 -19.43
N GLU A 273 -21.71 -13.09 -20.11
CA GLU A 273 -21.58 -13.74 -21.41
C GLU A 273 -21.74 -15.26 -21.32
N VAL A 274 -21.15 -15.88 -20.29
CA VAL A 274 -21.31 -17.33 -20.01
C VAL A 274 -22.76 -17.66 -19.67
N GLU A 275 -23.42 -16.83 -18.86
CA GLU A 275 -24.84 -17.01 -18.51
C GLU A 275 -25.73 -16.94 -19.76
N SER A 276 -25.58 -15.91 -20.59
CA SER A 276 -26.34 -15.76 -21.85
C SER A 276 -26.11 -16.94 -22.81
N THR A 277 -24.86 -17.39 -22.95
CA THR A 277 -24.53 -18.52 -23.83
C THR A 277 -25.12 -19.83 -23.30
N THR A 278 -25.12 -20.01 -21.98
CA THR A 278 -25.69 -21.20 -21.33
C THR A 278 -27.21 -21.24 -21.48
N GLU A 279 -27.90 -20.10 -21.35
CA GLU A 279 -29.33 -19.99 -21.63
C GLU A 279 -29.64 -20.33 -23.09
N GLU A 280 -28.89 -19.78 -24.05
CA GLU A 280 -29.08 -20.05 -25.48
C GLU A 280 -28.87 -21.53 -25.81
N LEU A 281 -27.80 -22.14 -25.27
CA LEU A 281 -27.52 -23.56 -25.46
C LEU A 281 -28.60 -24.44 -24.84
N THR A 282 -29.10 -24.07 -23.65
CA THR A 282 -30.20 -24.79 -22.98
C THR A 282 -31.48 -24.73 -23.81
N ASN A 283 -31.84 -23.54 -24.29
CA ASN A 283 -33.00 -23.35 -25.17
C ASN A 283 -32.87 -24.13 -26.48
N THR A 284 -31.67 -24.14 -27.06
CA THR A 284 -31.37 -24.92 -28.27
C THR A 284 -31.48 -26.42 -28.01
N ASN A 285 -30.93 -26.91 -26.90
CA ASN A 285 -31.04 -28.32 -26.49
C ASN A 285 -32.49 -28.73 -26.27
N LEU A 286 -33.30 -27.93 -25.57
CA LEU A 286 -34.73 -28.19 -25.38
C LEU A 286 -35.47 -28.28 -26.72
N ARG A 287 -35.15 -27.39 -27.66
CA ARG A 287 -35.73 -27.40 -29.01
C ARG A 287 -35.33 -28.66 -29.80
N LEU A 288 -34.07 -29.08 -29.71
CA LEU A 288 -33.59 -30.32 -30.33
C LEU A 288 -34.26 -31.56 -29.73
N ILE A 289 -34.41 -31.62 -28.40
CA ILE A 289 -35.12 -32.70 -27.72
C ILE A 289 -36.58 -32.77 -28.21
N SER A 290 -37.26 -31.64 -28.36
CA SER A 290 -38.62 -31.59 -28.91
C SER A 290 -38.68 -32.15 -30.34
N LYS A 291 -37.76 -31.74 -31.22
CA LYS A 291 -37.67 -32.26 -32.59
C LYS A 291 -37.39 -33.75 -32.64
N VAL A 292 -36.50 -34.27 -31.79
CA VAL A 292 -36.23 -35.72 -31.69
C VAL A 292 -37.47 -36.47 -31.23
N LYS A 293 -38.23 -35.93 -30.28
CA LYS A 293 -39.49 -36.52 -29.81
C LYS A 293 -40.55 -36.57 -30.92
N GLU A 294 -40.72 -35.47 -31.67
CA GLU A 294 -41.61 -35.41 -32.84
C GLU A 294 -41.22 -36.46 -33.89
N MET A 295 -39.93 -36.54 -34.23
CA MET A 295 -39.41 -37.50 -35.20
C MET A 295 -39.65 -38.95 -34.76
N LYS A 296 -39.49 -39.26 -33.46
CA LYS A 296 -39.80 -40.56 -32.90
C LYS A 296 -41.29 -40.90 -33.01
N SER A 297 -42.17 -39.95 -32.67
CA SER A 297 -43.63 -40.15 -32.82
C SER A 297 -44.03 -40.38 -34.27
N ILE A 298 -43.45 -39.64 -35.24
CA ILE A 298 -43.66 -39.89 -36.67
C ILE A 298 -43.21 -41.30 -37.05
N ASN A 299 -42.03 -41.73 -36.59
CA ASN A 299 -41.52 -43.06 -36.87
C ASN A 299 -42.43 -44.16 -36.29
N ASP A 300 -42.91 -44.02 -35.05
CA ASP A 300 -43.84 -44.97 -34.43
C ASP A 300 -45.16 -45.05 -35.21
N ILE A 301 -45.67 -43.91 -35.72
CA ILE A 301 -46.84 -43.87 -36.61
C ILE A 301 -46.56 -44.66 -37.90
N ILE A 302 -45.42 -44.43 -38.56
CA ILE A 302 -45.03 -45.15 -39.80
C ILE A 302 -44.97 -46.65 -39.54
N PHE A 303 -44.30 -47.10 -38.47
CA PHE A 303 -44.21 -48.52 -38.12
C PHE A 303 -45.58 -49.13 -37.81
N SER A 304 -46.44 -48.43 -37.08
CA SER A 304 -47.80 -48.90 -36.78
C SER A 304 -48.72 -48.95 -38.01
N ALA A 305 -48.55 -48.01 -38.95
CA ALA A 305 -49.26 -48.02 -40.23
C ALA A 305 -48.76 -49.14 -41.13
N ALA A 306 -47.45 -49.32 -41.25
CA ALA A 306 -46.84 -50.41 -42.02
C ALA A 306 -47.22 -51.80 -41.48
N GLY A 307 -47.35 -51.94 -40.16
CA GLY A 307 -47.85 -53.18 -39.54
C GLY A 307 -49.36 -53.43 -39.70
N LYS A 308 -50.15 -52.40 -40.05
CA LYS A 308 -51.60 -52.50 -40.33
C LYS A 308 -51.93 -52.59 -41.81
N VAL A 309 -51.03 -52.15 -42.69
CA VAL A 309 -51.14 -52.42 -44.13
C VAL A 309 -50.72 -53.86 -44.31
N ASN A 310 -51.70 -54.76 -44.29
CA ASN A 310 -51.46 -56.10 -44.78
C ASN A 310 -51.11 -55.97 -46.26
N ILE A 311 -49.83 -56.09 -46.57
CA ILE A 311 -49.30 -55.94 -47.93
C ILE A 311 -50.08 -56.84 -48.89
N ASP A 312 -50.51 -58.01 -48.42
CA ASP A 312 -51.35 -58.95 -49.16
C ASP A 312 -52.76 -58.41 -49.43
N GLU A 313 -53.41 -57.72 -48.49
CA GLU A 313 -54.70 -57.06 -48.73
C GLU A 313 -54.58 -55.88 -49.69
N MET A 314 -53.47 -55.14 -49.62
CA MET A 314 -53.24 -54.02 -50.52
C MET A 314 -52.99 -54.51 -51.94
N PHE A 315 -52.15 -55.55 -52.11
CA PHE A 315 -51.96 -56.21 -53.41
C PHE A 315 -53.24 -56.87 -53.91
N ALA A 316 -54.01 -57.54 -53.05
CA ALA A 316 -55.30 -58.13 -53.42
C ALA A 316 -56.27 -57.06 -53.92
N THR A 317 -56.38 -55.93 -53.21
CA THR A 317 -57.27 -54.81 -53.61
C THR A 317 -56.83 -54.17 -54.92
N VAL A 318 -55.53 -54.04 -55.16
CA VAL A 318 -54.97 -53.53 -56.43
C VAL A 318 -55.26 -54.52 -57.56
N ILE A 319 -55.04 -55.82 -57.34
CA ILE A 319 -55.34 -56.86 -58.32
C ILE A 319 -56.84 -56.88 -58.66
N ASP A 320 -57.72 -56.74 -57.67
CA ASP A 320 -59.17 -56.75 -57.88
C ASP A 320 -59.65 -55.52 -58.68
N LYS A 321 -59.09 -54.34 -58.40
CA LYS A 321 -59.35 -53.13 -59.19
C LYS A 321 -58.81 -53.22 -60.62
N ILE A 322 -57.65 -53.84 -60.82
CA ILE A 322 -57.11 -54.09 -62.16
C ILE A 322 -58.03 -55.05 -62.92
N LYS A 323 -58.52 -56.13 -62.29
CA LYS A 323 -59.51 -57.04 -62.88
C LYS A 323 -60.80 -56.32 -63.28
N PHE A 324 -61.32 -55.46 -62.41
CA PHE A 324 -62.53 -54.68 -62.68
C PHE A 324 -62.38 -53.71 -63.87
N VAL A 325 -61.24 -53.03 -63.98
CA VAL A 325 -61.00 -52.05 -65.06
C VAL A 325 -60.62 -52.69 -66.39
N THR A 326 -59.89 -53.81 -66.36
CA THR A 326 -59.35 -54.44 -67.59
C THR A 326 -60.20 -55.60 -68.12
N GLY A 327 -61.08 -56.17 -67.29
CA GLY A 327 -61.89 -57.35 -67.65
C GLY A 327 -61.08 -58.64 -67.80
N VAL A 328 -59.79 -58.63 -67.49
CA VAL A 328 -58.89 -59.79 -67.64
C VAL A 328 -58.73 -60.49 -66.30
N SER A 329 -59.07 -61.78 -66.23
CA SER A 329 -58.76 -62.61 -65.05
C SER A 329 -57.30 -63.03 -65.09
N ILE A 330 -56.45 -62.38 -64.30
CA ILE A 330 -55.06 -62.82 -64.10
C ILE A 330 -55.11 -64.06 -63.19
N VAL A 331 -55.08 -65.25 -63.81
CA VAL A 331 -54.83 -66.52 -63.14
C VAL A 331 -53.34 -66.80 -63.29
N GLY A 332 -52.62 -66.83 -62.16
CA GLY A 332 -51.25 -67.34 -62.10
C GLY A 332 -50.20 -66.26 -61.86
N PHE A 333 -50.06 -65.83 -60.61
CA PHE A 333 -48.78 -65.43 -60.05
C PHE A 333 -48.89 -65.60 -58.53
N ILE A 334 -48.84 -66.86 -58.08
CA ILE A 334 -48.51 -67.20 -56.70
C ILE A 334 -47.30 -68.12 -56.82
N LEU A 335 -46.13 -67.57 -56.49
CA LEU A 335 -44.94 -68.30 -56.05
C LEU A 335 -44.18 -67.41 -55.08
#